data_AF-A0A9W4D5I8-F1
#
_entry.id   AF-A0A9W4D5I8-F1
#
_cell.length_a   1.000
_cell.length_b   1.000
_cell.length_c   1.000
_cell.angle_alpha   90.00
_cell.angle_beta   90.00
_cell.angle_gamma   90.00
#
_symmetry.space_group_name_H-M   'P 1'
#
loop_
_entity.id
_entity.type
_entity.pdbx_description
1 polymer ?
#
loop_
_entity_poly.entity_id
_entity_poly.type
_entity_poly.pdbx_seq_one_letter_code
_entity_poly.pdbx_strand_id
1 'polypeptide(L)'
;MSSLDLKTPLIAMCPKKFKLSTKLVTSIRFQISAFSTGLSLRSGHNRWSKIKHDKGAADAKKNRLRSSLAHELALASRLYGPDPAMNPRLATLVANAKKVGFPKASLEVAIARGQGISVTGTTLESLTIEAIMPPTIALIIDCETDNKAKALMDIRFKIKSYGGTATSTNYLFQKKGRIVFENKEKALGVDDVLDHAIEAGAEDVEVDNNQNIVIWTNPSQTISTAKDLQKTLALKLMSSEIIWDANKDTLVPLTDIDIMKLNSLFDLVEDLQKVNDVQGVYANVTQGNLSDERWTELKGNLNA
;
A
#
# COMPACT_ATOMS: atom_id res chain seq x y z
N MET A 1 81.90 2.82 -57.75
CA MET A 1 82.44 1.46 -58.00
C MET A 1 82.65 0.84 -56.63
N SER A 2 81.65 0.07 -56.16
CA SER A 2 81.71 -1.40 -55.96
C SER A 2 82.72 -1.79 -54.86
N SER A 3 82.39 -2.54 -53.81
CA SER A 3 81.30 -3.50 -53.59
C SER A 3 81.26 -3.89 -52.11
N LEU A 4 80.05 -4.17 -51.62
CA LEU A 4 79.74 -4.86 -50.36
C LEU A 4 80.31 -6.29 -50.38
N ASP A 5 80.63 -6.89 -49.22
CA ASP A 5 79.79 -7.99 -48.73
C ASP A 5 80.14 -8.51 -47.32
N LEU A 6 79.08 -9.06 -46.73
CA LEU A 6 78.80 -9.29 -45.31
C LEU A 6 79.52 -10.50 -44.68
N LYS A 7 79.75 -10.39 -43.36
CA LYS A 7 80.12 -11.46 -42.42
C LYS A 7 78.88 -12.10 -41.78
N THR A 8 79.04 -13.39 -41.41
CA THR A 8 78.41 -14.20 -40.32
C THR A 8 77.66 -15.46 -40.80
N PRO A 9 77.54 -16.52 -39.97
CA PRO A 9 78.61 -17.18 -39.21
C PRO A 9 78.57 -18.73 -39.27
N LEU A 10 79.72 -19.31 -38.93
CA LEU A 10 80.04 -20.68 -38.46
C LEU A 10 79.35 -20.96 -37.09
N ILE A 11 79.07 -22.16 -36.55
CA ILE A 11 79.63 -23.53 -36.64
C ILE A 11 78.61 -24.54 -36.07
N ALA A 12 78.80 -25.80 -36.49
CA ALA A 12 78.02 -27.02 -36.26
C ALA A 12 77.84 -27.51 -34.81
N MET A 13 76.75 -28.27 -34.63
CA MET A 13 76.44 -29.15 -33.50
C MET A 13 77.13 -30.53 -33.65
N CYS A 14 77.56 -31.14 -32.54
CA CYS A 14 77.60 -32.61 -32.40
C CYS A 14 77.48 -33.03 -30.91
N PRO A 15 76.90 -34.20 -30.57
CA PRO A 15 76.10 -34.35 -29.35
C PRO A 15 76.72 -35.21 -28.23
N LYS A 16 76.24 -34.90 -27.01
CA LYS A 16 75.85 -35.77 -25.87
C LYS A 16 76.71 -36.98 -25.49
N LYS A 17 77.05 -37.04 -24.20
CA LYS A 17 76.57 -38.10 -23.26
C LYS A 17 76.81 -37.69 -21.79
N PHE A 18 75.72 -37.40 -21.08
CA PHE A 18 75.67 -37.25 -19.62
C PHE A 18 75.29 -38.60 -19.00
N LYS A 19 76.05 -39.08 -18.01
CA LYS A 19 75.61 -40.15 -17.10
C LYS A 19 74.96 -39.49 -15.88
N LEU A 20 73.68 -39.78 -15.64
CA LEU A 20 72.90 -39.26 -14.54
C LEU A 20 73.00 -40.16 -13.30
N SER A 21 73.22 -39.49 -12.18
CA SER A 21 73.24 -39.98 -10.81
C SER A 21 71.86 -40.52 -10.37
N THR A 22 71.88 -41.67 -9.70
CA THR A 22 70.74 -42.28 -9.01
C THR A 22 70.32 -41.42 -7.82
N LYS A 23 69.14 -40.80 -7.90
CA LYS A 23 68.45 -40.18 -6.76
C LYS A 23 67.14 -40.92 -6.44
N LEU A 24 66.87 -40.95 -5.14
CA LEU A 24 65.75 -41.55 -4.43
C LEU A 24 64.43 -41.65 -5.21
N VAL A 25 63.86 -42.84 -5.21
CA VAL A 25 62.47 -43.11 -5.57
C VAL A 25 61.57 -42.45 -4.53
N THR A 26 61.05 -41.27 -4.86
CA THR A 26 59.90 -40.71 -4.15
C THR A 26 58.66 -41.34 -4.78
N SER A 27 57.92 -42.12 -4.00
CA SER A 27 56.65 -42.70 -4.43
C SER A 27 55.65 -41.57 -4.67
N ILE A 28 55.48 -41.17 -5.93
CA ILE A 28 54.39 -40.30 -6.36
C ILE A 28 53.17 -41.20 -6.45
N ARG A 29 52.29 -41.15 -5.45
CA ARG A 29 50.92 -41.66 -5.59
C ARG A 29 50.23 -40.79 -6.64
N PHE A 30 50.10 -41.29 -7.86
CA PHE A 30 49.17 -40.73 -8.82
C PHE A 30 47.75 -40.95 -8.28
N GLN A 31 47.15 -39.89 -7.75
CA GLN A 31 45.69 -39.84 -7.57
C GLN A 31 45.10 -39.77 -8.98
N ILE A 32 44.71 -40.93 -9.52
CA ILE A 32 43.90 -40.98 -10.73
C ILE A 32 42.50 -40.58 -10.30
N SER A 33 42.16 -39.31 -10.49
CA SER A 33 40.77 -38.84 -10.45
C SER A 33 40.05 -39.46 -11.63
N ALA A 34 39.40 -40.61 -11.44
CA ALA A 34 38.48 -41.14 -12.43
C ALA A 34 37.32 -40.13 -12.55
N PHE A 35 37.18 -39.48 -13.70
CA PHE A 35 36.00 -38.69 -14.03
C PHE A 35 34.80 -39.65 -14.10
N SER A 36 34.05 -39.74 -13.00
CA SER A 36 32.75 -40.38 -13.01
C SER A 36 31.78 -39.50 -13.80
N THR A 37 31.38 -39.95 -14.99
CA THR A 37 30.20 -39.42 -15.68
C THR A 37 28.95 -40.03 -15.05
N GLY A 38 28.71 -39.71 -13.78
CA GLY A 38 27.37 -39.90 -13.21
C GLY A 38 26.41 -38.95 -13.91
N LEU A 39 25.25 -39.43 -14.38
CA LEU A 39 24.18 -38.52 -14.77
C LEU A 39 23.92 -37.59 -13.58
N SER A 40 24.10 -36.27 -13.76
CA SER A 40 23.60 -35.33 -12.76
C SER A 40 22.08 -35.51 -12.76
N LEU A 41 21.54 -36.14 -11.72
CA LEU A 41 20.12 -36.00 -11.40
C LEU A 41 19.94 -34.51 -11.14
N ARG A 42 19.49 -33.76 -12.15
CA ARG A 42 19.12 -32.36 -11.97
C ARG A 42 18.06 -32.36 -10.89
N SER A 43 18.39 -31.82 -9.72
CA SER A 43 17.41 -31.49 -8.71
C SER A 43 16.30 -30.69 -9.39
N GLY A 44 15.11 -31.27 -9.49
CA GLY A 44 13.92 -30.69 -10.15
C GLY A 44 13.35 -29.46 -9.44
N HIS A 45 14.13 -28.81 -8.58
CA HIS A 45 13.74 -27.58 -7.91
C HIS A 45 14.66 -26.44 -8.33
N ASN A 46 14.16 -25.62 -9.25
CA ASN A 46 14.80 -24.39 -9.66
C ASN A 46 14.99 -23.46 -8.44
N ARG A 47 16.24 -23.27 -8.00
CA ARG A 47 16.62 -22.35 -6.92
C ARG A 47 16.07 -20.94 -7.16
N TRP A 48 16.01 -20.51 -8.41
CA TRP A 48 15.42 -19.22 -8.79
C TRP A 48 13.93 -19.14 -8.47
N SER A 49 13.17 -20.20 -8.75
CA SER A 49 11.74 -20.21 -8.43
C SER A 49 11.49 -20.05 -6.93
N LYS A 50 12.26 -20.77 -6.09
CA LYS A 50 12.16 -20.63 -4.63
C LYS A 50 12.50 -19.22 -4.16
N ILE A 51 13.66 -18.69 -4.59
CA ILE A 51 14.07 -17.32 -4.26
C ILE A 51 13.04 -16.29 -4.74
N LYS A 52 12.46 -16.48 -5.92
CA LYS A 52 11.42 -15.59 -6.47
C LYS A 52 10.17 -15.59 -5.59
N HIS A 53 9.69 -16.76 -5.16
CA HIS A 53 8.53 -16.86 -4.27
C HIS A 53 8.82 -16.23 -2.90
N ASP A 54 9.94 -16.57 -2.27
CA ASP A 54 10.32 -16.07 -0.95
C ASP A 54 10.52 -14.54 -0.97
N LYS A 55 11.23 -14.03 -1.99
CA LYS A 55 11.45 -12.60 -2.16
C LYS A 55 10.17 -11.86 -2.52
N GLY A 56 9.32 -12.44 -3.37
CA GLY A 56 8.04 -11.85 -3.74
C GLY A 56 7.13 -11.65 -2.52
N ALA A 57 7.03 -12.65 -1.64
CA ALA A 57 6.27 -12.55 -0.41
C ALA A 57 6.87 -11.50 0.56
N ALA A 58 8.19 -11.47 0.71
CA ALA A 58 8.87 -10.50 1.56
C ALA A 58 8.72 -9.06 1.05
N ASP A 59 8.86 -8.83 -0.26
CA ASP A 59 8.72 -7.52 -0.89
C ASP A 59 7.26 -7.04 -0.82
N ALA A 60 6.28 -7.92 -1.00
CA ALA A 60 4.86 -7.61 -0.82
C ALA A 60 4.55 -7.14 0.61
N LYS A 61 5.04 -7.86 1.62
CA LYS A 61 4.89 -7.47 3.04
C LYS A 61 5.54 -6.12 3.32
N LYS A 62 6.73 -5.88 2.78
CA LYS A 62 7.44 -4.60 2.94
C LYS A 62 6.69 -3.45 2.27
N ASN A 63 6.12 -3.68 1.09
CA ASN A 63 5.34 -2.68 0.38
C ASN A 63 4.05 -2.32 1.14
N ARG A 64 3.32 -3.31 1.69
CA ARG A 64 2.15 -3.05 2.53
C ARG A 64 2.48 -2.18 3.75
N LEU A 65 3.57 -2.49 4.44
CA LEU A 65 4.05 -1.69 5.57
C LEU A 65 4.41 -0.26 5.16
N ARG A 66 5.02 -0.08 3.97
CA ARG A 66 5.35 1.24 3.44
C ARG A 66 4.09 2.04 3.09
N SER A 67 3.10 1.45 2.42
CA SER A 67 1.85 2.14 2.09
C SER A 67 1.11 2.60 3.36
N SER A 68 1.03 1.73 4.37
CA SER A 68 0.44 2.07 5.68
C SER A 68 1.19 3.22 6.37
N LEU A 69 2.53 3.18 6.42
CA LEU A 69 3.33 4.27 6.98
C LEU A 69 3.17 5.58 6.19
N ALA A 70 3.06 5.52 4.86
CA ALA A 70 2.86 6.71 4.03
C ALA A 70 1.52 7.38 4.34
N HIS A 71 0.46 6.59 4.50
CA HIS A 71 -0.86 7.08 4.90
C HIS A 71 -0.83 7.70 6.31
N GLU A 72 -0.20 7.02 7.29
CA GLU A 72 -0.08 7.56 8.66
C GLU A 72 0.73 8.87 8.71
N LEU A 73 1.79 8.99 7.91
CA LEU A 73 2.58 10.23 7.78
C LEU A 73 1.74 11.38 7.21
N ALA A 74 0.96 11.10 6.15
CA ALA A 74 0.08 12.09 5.55
C ALA A 74 -0.99 12.55 6.54
N LEU A 75 -1.63 11.61 7.26
CA LEU A 75 -2.63 11.91 8.28
C LEU A 75 -2.05 12.72 9.46
N ALA A 76 -0.87 12.34 9.95
CA ALA A 76 -0.20 13.08 11.03
C ALA A 76 0.16 14.51 10.61
N SER A 77 0.62 14.68 9.37
CA SER A 77 0.92 15.99 8.76
C SER A 77 -0.35 16.85 8.60
N ARG A 78 -1.46 16.23 8.16
CA ARG A 78 -2.78 16.88 7.99
C ARG A 78 -3.35 17.42 9.31
N LEU A 79 -3.23 16.65 10.40
CA LEU A 79 -3.84 17.00 11.68
C LEU A 79 -3.03 18.00 12.51
N TYR A 80 -1.71 17.83 12.56
CA TYR A 80 -0.85 18.58 13.50
C TYR A 80 0.29 19.35 12.81
N GLY A 81 0.27 19.42 11.48
CA GLY A 81 1.25 20.15 10.68
C GLY A 81 2.46 19.30 10.25
N PRO A 82 3.23 19.81 9.27
CA PRO A 82 4.26 19.07 8.52
C PRO A 82 5.60 18.98 9.24
N ASP A 83 5.83 19.78 10.28
CA ASP A 83 7.14 19.90 10.93
C ASP A 83 7.29 18.83 12.01
N PRO A 84 8.23 17.88 11.88
CA PRO A 84 8.48 16.87 12.90
C PRO A 84 8.91 17.47 14.25
N ALA A 85 9.48 18.67 14.29
CA ALA A 85 9.87 19.31 15.56
C ALA A 85 8.65 19.75 16.38
N MET A 86 7.58 20.19 15.71
CA MET A 86 6.34 20.65 16.33
C MET A 86 5.29 19.54 16.47
N ASN A 87 5.49 18.40 15.80
CA ASN A 87 4.58 17.27 15.77
C ASN A 87 5.27 15.97 16.25
N PRO A 88 5.19 15.64 17.56
CA PRO A 88 5.82 14.44 18.12
C PRO A 88 5.34 13.14 17.47
N ARG A 89 4.07 13.08 17.04
CA ARG A 89 3.52 11.93 16.33
C ARG A 89 4.21 11.76 14.97
N LEU A 90 4.38 12.83 14.22
CA LEU A 90 5.13 12.79 12.96
C LEU A 90 6.61 12.41 13.17
N ALA A 91 7.26 12.93 14.22
CA ALA A 91 8.65 12.57 14.53
C ALA A 91 8.84 11.07 14.79
N THR A 92 7.94 10.45 15.56
CA THR A 92 7.98 9.01 15.84
C THR A 92 7.73 8.18 14.57
N LEU A 93 6.77 8.58 13.72
CA LEU A 93 6.51 7.94 12.43
C LEU A 93 7.71 8.05 11.48
N VAL A 94 8.34 9.22 11.38
CA VAL A 94 9.55 9.42 10.56
C VAL A 94 10.70 8.54 11.06
N ALA A 95 10.88 8.42 12.38
CA ALA A 95 11.90 7.54 12.95
C ALA A 95 11.61 6.05 12.63
N ASN A 96 10.36 5.63 12.72
CA ASN A 96 9.93 4.26 12.38
C ASN A 96 10.10 3.97 10.89
N ALA A 97 9.72 4.89 10.02
CA ALA A 97 9.88 4.75 8.58
C ALA A 97 11.36 4.62 8.18
N LYS A 98 12.26 5.38 8.81
CA LYS A 98 13.71 5.22 8.62
C LYS A 98 14.21 3.82 9.02
N LYS A 99 13.71 3.24 10.12
CA LYS A 99 14.05 1.87 10.55
C LYS A 99 13.63 0.80 9.53
N VAL A 100 12.51 0.98 8.85
CA VAL A 100 11.98 0.04 7.83
C VAL A 100 12.66 0.22 6.45
N GLY A 101 13.58 1.18 6.33
CA GLY A 101 14.23 1.51 5.06
C GLY A 101 13.28 2.16 4.07
N PHE A 102 12.48 3.11 4.56
CA PHE A 102 11.63 3.98 3.74
C PHE A 102 12.49 5.07 3.07
N PRO A 103 12.42 5.26 1.74
CA PRO A 103 13.22 6.27 1.05
C PRO A 103 12.91 7.69 1.52
N LYS A 104 13.93 8.55 1.65
CA LYS A 104 13.75 9.95 2.09
C LYS A 104 12.81 10.73 1.15
N ALA A 105 12.97 10.57 -0.17
CA ALA A 105 12.08 11.21 -1.14
C ALA A 105 10.61 10.82 -0.94
N SER A 106 10.34 9.55 -0.62
CA SER A 106 8.96 9.11 -0.34
C SER A 106 8.41 9.68 0.96
N LEU A 107 9.26 9.94 1.97
CA LEU A 107 8.82 10.59 3.22
C LEU A 107 8.34 12.02 2.94
N GLU A 108 9.14 12.76 2.18
CA GLU A 108 8.83 14.14 1.79
C GLU A 108 7.52 14.19 0.99
N VAL A 109 7.31 13.23 0.06
CA VAL A 109 6.05 13.07 -0.68
C VAL A 109 4.86 12.85 0.28
N ALA A 110 4.97 11.95 1.25
CA ALA A 110 3.88 11.64 2.17
C ALA A 110 3.53 12.84 3.07
N ILE A 111 4.55 13.55 3.57
CA ILE A 111 4.37 14.74 4.40
C ILE A 111 3.72 15.88 3.60
N ALA A 112 4.22 16.15 2.39
CA ALA A 112 3.67 17.18 1.49
C ALA A 112 2.21 16.88 1.12
N ARG A 113 1.89 15.62 0.79
CA ARG A 113 0.50 15.20 0.52
C ARG A 113 -0.43 15.47 1.70
N GLY A 114 0.04 15.26 2.94
CA GLY A 114 -0.73 15.62 4.13
C GLY A 114 -1.09 17.10 4.23
N GLN A 115 -0.36 17.98 3.53
CA GLN A 115 -0.66 19.40 3.43
C GLN A 115 -1.58 19.76 2.25
N GLY A 116 -1.99 18.78 1.43
CA GLY A 116 -2.74 19.02 0.20
C GLY A 116 -1.88 19.56 -0.95
N ILE A 117 -0.56 19.37 -0.89
CA ILE A 117 0.39 19.90 -1.87
C ILE A 117 1.28 18.76 -2.38
N SER A 118 1.66 18.82 -3.65
CA SER A 118 2.69 17.96 -4.20
C SER A 118 4.09 18.37 -3.72
N VAL A 119 5.09 17.53 -3.96
CA VAL A 119 6.50 17.89 -3.66
C VAL A 119 6.96 19.11 -4.45
N THR A 120 6.36 19.40 -5.60
CA THR A 120 6.69 20.56 -6.43
C THR A 120 5.96 21.84 -5.99
N GLY A 121 5.14 21.78 -4.94
CA GLY A 121 4.37 22.93 -4.45
C GLY A 121 3.02 23.13 -5.14
N THR A 122 2.61 22.22 -6.05
CA THR A 122 1.31 22.30 -6.71
C THR A 122 0.22 21.79 -5.80
N THR A 123 -0.91 22.50 -5.71
CA THR A 123 -2.08 22.02 -4.97
C THR A 123 -2.59 20.71 -5.56
N LEU A 124 -2.87 19.73 -4.70
CA LEU A 124 -3.51 18.50 -5.14
C LEU A 124 -4.95 18.80 -5.55
N GLU A 125 -5.38 18.18 -6.64
CA GLU A 125 -6.74 18.30 -7.12
C GLU A 125 -7.55 17.06 -6.72
N SER A 126 -8.77 17.28 -6.24
CA SER A 126 -9.70 16.19 -5.94
C SER A 126 -10.29 15.61 -7.23
N LEU A 127 -10.38 14.29 -7.29
CA LEU A 127 -10.99 13.52 -8.37
C LEU A 127 -11.81 12.39 -7.77
N THR A 128 -13.10 12.33 -8.09
CA THR A 128 -13.96 11.20 -7.72
C THR A 128 -14.15 10.30 -8.94
N ILE A 129 -13.90 9.00 -8.77
CA ILE A 129 -14.08 7.98 -9.80
C ILE A 129 -15.15 7.00 -9.36
N GLU A 130 -16.11 6.78 -10.24
CA GLU A 130 -17.28 5.97 -9.98
C GLU A 130 -17.19 4.66 -10.78
N ALA A 131 -17.62 3.56 -10.16
CA ALA A 131 -17.55 2.25 -10.79
C ALA A 131 -18.65 1.29 -10.30
N ILE A 132 -18.94 0.29 -11.13
CA ILE A 132 -19.73 -0.87 -10.74
C ILE A 132 -18.87 -2.12 -10.88
N MET A 133 -18.86 -2.93 -9.83
CA MET A 133 -18.25 -4.25 -9.76
C MET A 133 -19.33 -5.34 -9.86
N PRO A 134 -19.05 -6.49 -10.49
CA PRO A 134 -19.97 -7.62 -10.50
C PRO A 134 -20.25 -8.15 -9.06
N PRO A 135 -21.49 -8.56 -8.74
CA PRO A 135 -22.67 -8.60 -9.62
C PRO A 135 -23.25 -7.22 -9.93
N THR A 136 -23.44 -6.34 -8.93
CA THR A 136 -23.95 -4.96 -9.10
C THR A 136 -23.53 -4.06 -7.93
N ILE A 137 -22.29 -4.20 -7.47
CA ILE A 137 -21.75 -3.45 -6.33
C ILE A 137 -21.22 -2.12 -6.85
N ALA A 138 -21.83 -1.02 -6.41
CA ALA A 138 -21.37 0.32 -6.73
C ALA A 138 -20.20 0.72 -5.84
N LEU A 139 -19.22 1.38 -6.44
CA LEU A 139 -18.04 1.94 -5.79
C LEU A 139 -17.92 3.43 -6.09
N ILE A 140 -17.51 4.19 -5.07
CA ILE A 140 -16.98 5.55 -5.21
C ILE A 140 -15.55 5.55 -4.70
N ILE A 141 -14.62 6.04 -5.53
CA ILE A 141 -13.20 6.12 -5.22
C ILE A 141 -12.83 7.60 -5.23
N ASP A 142 -12.56 8.16 -4.04
CA ASP A 142 -12.07 9.53 -3.91
C ASP A 142 -10.55 9.54 -4.00
N CYS A 143 -10.03 10.44 -4.83
CA CYS A 143 -8.62 10.59 -5.09
C CYS A 143 -8.17 12.04 -4.95
N GLU A 144 -6.92 12.24 -4.56
CA GLU A 144 -6.23 13.52 -4.60
C GLU A 144 -4.91 13.36 -5.35
N THR A 145 -4.76 14.08 -6.44
CA THR A 145 -3.63 13.91 -7.36
C THR A 145 -3.20 15.23 -7.95
N ASP A 146 -1.93 15.32 -8.34
CA ASP A 146 -1.38 16.40 -9.15
C ASP A 146 -1.60 16.17 -10.66
N ASN A 147 -2.06 14.98 -11.06
CA ASN A 147 -2.31 14.62 -12.45
C ASN A 147 -3.60 13.80 -12.61
N LYS A 148 -4.72 14.51 -12.79
CA LYS A 148 -6.05 13.92 -13.01
C LYS A 148 -6.09 12.88 -14.13
N ALA A 149 -5.50 13.19 -15.29
CA ALA A 149 -5.58 12.33 -16.47
C ALA A 149 -4.91 10.97 -16.22
N LYS A 150 -3.75 10.99 -15.55
CA LYS A 150 -3.02 9.78 -15.17
C LYS A 150 -3.80 8.95 -14.14
N ALA A 151 -4.23 9.57 -13.04
CA ALA A 151 -4.98 8.87 -12.00
C ALA A 151 -6.27 8.23 -12.54
N LEU A 152 -7.01 8.96 -13.38
CA LEU A 152 -8.21 8.47 -14.05
C LEU A 152 -7.92 7.21 -14.91
N MET A 153 -6.85 7.25 -15.71
CA MET A 153 -6.47 6.12 -16.56
C MET A 153 -6.04 4.91 -15.75
N ASP A 154 -5.20 5.11 -14.74
CA ASP A 154 -4.64 4.04 -13.90
C ASP A 154 -5.75 3.34 -13.11
N ILE A 155 -6.69 4.09 -12.52
CA ILE A 155 -7.78 3.54 -11.73
C ILE A 155 -8.81 2.85 -12.63
N ARG A 156 -9.18 3.44 -13.78
CA ARG A 156 -10.07 2.78 -14.75
C ARG A 156 -9.49 1.46 -15.26
N PHE A 157 -8.18 1.42 -15.51
CA PHE A 157 -7.49 0.21 -15.92
C PHE A 157 -7.53 -0.87 -14.82
N LYS A 158 -7.31 -0.49 -13.56
CA LYS A 158 -7.46 -1.40 -12.40
C LYS A 158 -8.89 -1.95 -12.32
N ILE A 159 -9.90 -1.09 -12.28
CA ILE A 159 -11.32 -1.50 -12.23
C ILE A 159 -11.63 -2.53 -13.33
N LYS A 160 -11.22 -2.24 -14.57
CA LYS A 160 -11.44 -3.14 -15.71
C LYS A 160 -10.71 -4.47 -15.56
N SER A 161 -9.50 -4.48 -15.02
CA SER A 161 -8.70 -5.69 -14.82
C SER A 161 -9.34 -6.66 -13.81
N TYR A 162 -10.11 -6.14 -12.85
CA TYR A 162 -10.87 -6.93 -11.87
C TYR A 162 -12.32 -7.23 -12.30
N GLY A 163 -12.68 -6.91 -13.56
CA GLY A 163 -14.00 -7.20 -14.12
C GLY A 163 -15.08 -6.15 -13.85
N GLY A 164 -14.71 -4.99 -13.31
CA GLY A 164 -15.61 -3.85 -13.13
C GLY A 164 -15.70 -2.94 -14.34
N THR A 165 -16.64 -2.00 -14.28
CA THR A 165 -16.82 -0.94 -15.27
C THR A 165 -16.89 0.42 -14.58
N ALA A 166 -16.08 1.38 -15.06
CA ALA A 166 -16.18 2.76 -14.61
C ALA A 166 -17.43 3.40 -15.21
N THR A 167 -18.42 3.70 -14.38
CA THR A 167 -19.71 4.27 -14.76
C THR A 167 -20.24 5.09 -13.60
N SER A 168 -21.14 6.03 -13.87
CA SER A 168 -21.72 6.86 -12.83
C SER A 168 -22.54 6.03 -11.84
N THR A 169 -22.27 6.20 -10.56
CA THR A 169 -22.93 5.56 -9.41
C THR A 169 -23.20 6.55 -8.27
N ASN A 170 -22.84 7.83 -8.44
CA ASN A 170 -23.00 8.89 -7.43
C ASN A 170 -24.38 8.90 -6.77
N TYR A 171 -25.43 8.72 -7.57
CA TYR A 171 -26.82 8.74 -7.16
C TYR A 171 -27.21 7.65 -6.14
N LEU A 172 -26.37 6.64 -5.93
CA LEU A 172 -26.54 5.59 -4.92
C LEU A 172 -25.96 5.97 -3.56
N PHE A 173 -25.25 7.09 -3.49
CA PHE A 173 -24.55 7.57 -2.30
C PHE A 173 -24.94 9.00 -1.97
N GLN A 174 -24.72 9.37 -0.72
CA GLN A 174 -24.86 10.73 -0.22
C GLN A 174 -23.56 11.14 0.45
N LYS A 175 -23.02 12.30 0.07
CA LYS A 175 -21.84 12.86 0.72
C LYS A 175 -22.24 13.46 2.06
N LYS A 176 -21.68 12.93 3.16
CA LYS A 176 -21.96 13.37 4.53
C LYS A 176 -20.66 13.57 5.31
N GLY A 177 -20.68 14.46 6.27
CA GLY A 177 -19.66 14.53 7.32
C GLY A 177 -19.89 13.42 8.34
N ARG A 178 -18.82 12.72 8.73
CA ARG A 178 -18.83 11.71 9.78
C ARG A 178 -17.82 12.11 10.85
N ILE A 179 -18.32 12.26 12.07
CA ILE A 179 -17.53 12.60 13.25
C ILE A 179 -17.65 11.44 14.23
N VAL A 180 -16.52 10.91 14.70
CA VAL A 180 -16.50 9.78 15.64
C VAL A 180 -15.83 10.20 16.94
N PHE A 181 -16.54 10.04 18.05
CA PHE A 181 -16.05 10.29 19.40
C PHE A 181 -15.88 8.98 20.18
N GLU A 182 -14.76 8.87 20.90
CA GLU A 182 -14.53 7.76 21.82
C GLU A 182 -15.40 7.93 23.07
N ASN A 183 -16.22 6.92 23.37
CA ASN A 183 -17.22 6.95 24.45
C ASN A 183 -17.02 5.84 25.49
N LYS A 184 -15.78 5.36 25.66
CA LYS A 184 -15.47 4.27 26.61
C LYS A 184 -15.58 4.66 28.08
N GLU A 185 -15.32 5.92 28.39
CA GLU A 185 -15.19 6.36 29.79
C GLU A 185 -16.49 6.95 30.36
N LYS A 186 -17.28 7.63 29.53
CA LYS A 186 -18.50 8.33 29.98
C LYS A 186 -19.78 7.56 29.75
N ALA A 187 -19.76 6.52 28.90
CA ALA A 187 -20.91 5.68 28.56
C ALA A 187 -22.17 6.50 28.22
N LEU A 188 -22.00 7.60 27.50
CA LEU A 188 -23.11 8.48 27.11
C LEU A 188 -23.99 7.77 26.09
N GLY A 189 -25.31 7.86 26.27
CA GLY A 189 -26.28 7.38 25.31
C GLY A 189 -26.46 8.35 24.13
N VAL A 190 -27.28 7.94 23.16
CA VAL A 190 -27.72 8.83 22.07
C VAL A 190 -28.45 10.04 22.65
N ASP A 191 -29.37 9.80 23.59
CA ASP A 191 -30.21 10.84 24.19
C ASP A 191 -29.39 11.92 24.92
N ASP A 192 -28.27 11.55 25.55
CA ASP A 192 -27.41 12.50 26.27
C ASP A 192 -26.64 13.45 25.32
N VAL A 193 -26.45 13.03 24.08
CA VAL A 193 -25.62 13.75 23.08
C VAL A 193 -26.50 14.45 22.05
N LEU A 194 -27.71 13.96 21.82
CA LEU A 194 -28.61 14.38 20.75
C LEU A 194 -28.89 15.89 20.79
N ASP A 195 -29.26 16.44 21.94
CA ASP A 195 -29.59 17.87 22.08
C ASP A 195 -28.39 18.76 21.70
N HIS A 196 -27.21 18.44 22.24
CA HIS A 196 -25.97 19.16 21.93
C HIS A 196 -25.53 18.97 20.48
N ALA A 197 -25.76 17.79 19.90
CA ALA A 197 -25.45 17.48 18.51
C ALA A 197 -26.31 18.32 17.55
N ILE A 198 -27.61 18.41 17.81
CA ILE A 198 -28.55 19.20 17.00
C ILE A 198 -28.18 20.69 17.06
N GLU A 199 -27.87 21.23 18.24
CA GLU A 199 -27.43 22.62 18.38
C GLU A 199 -26.13 22.90 17.59
N ALA A 200 -25.24 21.91 17.49
CA ALA A 200 -24.00 22.00 16.74
C ALA A 200 -24.16 21.72 15.23
N GLY A 201 -25.37 21.43 14.74
CA GLY A 201 -25.66 21.18 13.32
C GLY A 201 -25.53 19.73 12.86
N ALA A 202 -25.67 18.76 13.77
CA ALA A 202 -25.78 17.35 13.42
C ALA A 202 -27.11 17.05 12.71
N GLU A 203 -27.04 16.21 11.69
CA GLU A 203 -28.19 15.65 10.98
C GLU A 203 -28.67 14.35 11.63
N ASP A 204 -27.75 13.53 12.15
CA ASP A 204 -28.08 12.24 12.78
C ASP A 204 -27.01 11.83 13.80
N VAL A 205 -27.39 11.02 14.79
CA VAL A 205 -26.52 10.52 15.87
C VAL A 205 -26.75 9.03 16.06
N GLU A 206 -25.70 8.24 15.92
CA GLU A 206 -25.72 6.78 16.06
C GLU A 206 -24.63 6.33 17.05
N VAL A 207 -24.78 5.14 17.62
CA VAL A 207 -23.75 4.49 18.42
C VAL A 207 -23.25 3.26 17.67
N ASP A 208 -21.95 3.22 17.39
CA ASP A 208 -21.31 2.10 16.70
C ASP A 208 -21.20 0.86 17.62
N ASN A 209 -20.92 -0.31 17.03
CA ASN A 209 -20.75 -1.57 17.76
C ASN A 209 -19.69 -1.51 18.87
N ASN A 210 -18.72 -0.60 18.74
CA ASN A 210 -17.68 -0.34 19.74
C ASN A 210 -18.09 0.65 20.83
N GLN A 211 -19.39 0.96 20.94
CA GLN A 211 -19.99 1.97 21.81
C GLN A 211 -19.54 3.41 21.54
N ASN A 212 -18.82 3.67 20.43
CA ASN A 212 -18.43 5.02 20.02
C ASN A 212 -19.62 5.80 19.48
N ILE A 213 -19.64 7.10 19.73
CA ILE A 213 -20.68 7.98 19.20
C ILE A 213 -20.28 8.42 17.79
N VAL A 214 -21.17 8.20 16.83
CA VAL A 214 -21.03 8.58 15.43
C VAL A 214 -22.05 9.67 15.14
N ILE A 215 -21.58 10.82 14.66
CA ILE A 215 -22.40 11.97 14.38
C ILE A 215 -22.28 12.27 12.89
N TRP A 216 -23.44 12.37 12.24
CA TRP A 216 -23.58 12.68 10.84
C TRP A 216 -23.92 14.15 10.67
N THR A 217 -23.24 14.85 9.76
CA THR A 217 -23.43 16.28 9.51
C THR A 217 -23.45 16.57 8.02
N ASN A 218 -23.92 17.76 7.65
CA ASN A 218 -23.65 18.29 6.31
C ASN A 218 -22.12 18.40 6.10
N PRO A 219 -21.56 18.02 4.94
CA PRO A 219 -20.12 18.12 4.64
C PRO A 219 -19.52 19.49 4.98
N SER A 220 -20.27 20.56 4.73
CA SER A 220 -19.81 21.95 4.92
C SER A 220 -19.61 22.34 6.39
N GLN A 221 -20.30 21.66 7.32
CA GLN A 221 -20.32 22.00 8.75
C GLN A 221 -19.49 21.02 9.61
N THR A 222 -19.02 19.91 9.04
CA THR A 222 -18.29 18.84 9.74
C THR A 222 -17.20 19.36 10.69
N ILE A 223 -16.37 20.30 10.23
CA ILE A 223 -15.22 20.81 11.01
C ILE A 223 -15.67 21.71 12.16
N SER A 224 -16.68 22.57 11.94
CA SER A 224 -17.22 23.42 13.01
C SER A 224 -17.92 22.59 14.07
N THR A 225 -18.79 21.67 13.64
CA THR A 225 -19.55 20.78 14.52
C THR A 225 -18.62 19.91 15.36
N ALA A 226 -17.55 19.35 14.77
CA ALA A 226 -16.56 18.57 15.51
C ALA A 226 -15.88 19.37 16.62
N LYS A 227 -15.51 20.63 16.35
CA LYS A 227 -14.85 21.51 17.34
C LYS A 227 -15.80 21.91 18.47
N ASP A 228 -17.05 22.19 18.15
CA ASP A 228 -18.02 22.63 19.15
C ASP A 228 -18.43 21.45 20.04
N LEU A 229 -18.70 20.28 19.46
CA LEU A 229 -18.99 19.07 20.23
C LEU A 229 -17.81 18.60 21.08
N GLN A 230 -16.58 18.75 20.58
CA GLN A 230 -15.39 18.43 21.36
C GLN A 230 -15.29 19.33 22.62
N LYS A 231 -15.68 20.60 22.53
CA LYS A 231 -15.69 21.51 23.69
C LYS A 231 -16.82 21.18 24.67
N THR A 232 -18.02 20.94 24.15
CA THR A 232 -19.23 20.73 24.97
C THR A 232 -19.21 19.37 25.66
N LEU A 233 -18.95 18.29 24.91
CA LEU A 233 -19.00 16.92 25.43
C LEU A 233 -17.69 16.52 26.13
N ALA A 234 -16.61 17.28 25.92
CA ALA A 234 -15.27 16.97 26.40
C ALA A 234 -14.89 15.50 26.11
N LEU A 235 -15.23 15.04 24.91
CA LEU A 235 -14.91 13.71 24.39
C LEU A 235 -13.69 13.78 23.48
N LYS A 236 -12.96 12.66 23.40
CA LYS A 236 -11.82 12.55 22.51
C LYS A 236 -12.28 12.28 21.09
N LEU A 237 -11.98 13.24 20.19
CA LEU A 237 -12.22 13.10 18.76
C LEU A 237 -11.31 12.01 18.19
N MET A 238 -11.92 10.98 17.60
CA MET A 238 -11.19 9.89 16.94
C MET A 238 -10.98 10.19 15.46
N SER A 239 -12.04 10.60 14.77
CA SER A 239 -12.00 11.00 13.36
C SER A 239 -13.07 12.05 13.06
N SER A 240 -12.80 12.89 12.07
CA SER A 240 -13.71 13.90 11.52
C SER A 240 -13.43 14.00 10.03
N GLU A 241 -14.25 13.36 9.23
CA GLU A 241 -13.99 13.19 7.79
C GLU A 241 -15.27 13.35 6.98
N ILE A 242 -15.14 13.68 5.70
CA ILE A 242 -16.26 13.74 4.77
C ILE A 242 -16.22 12.47 3.96
N ILE A 243 -17.30 11.68 4.02
CA ILE A 243 -17.37 10.37 3.39
C ILE A 243 -18.60 10.26 2.48
N TRP A 244 -18.60 9.24 1.63
CA TRP A 244 -19.77 8.84 0.86
C TRP A 244 -20.51 7.74 1.63
N ASP A 245 -21.66 8.10 2.17
CA ASP A 245 -22.59 7.18 2.83
C ASP A 245 -23.49 6.54 1.76
N ALA A 246 -23.62 5.21 1.77
CA ALA A 246 -24.46 4.51 0.81
C ALA A 246 -25.93 4.59 1.24
N ASN A 247 -26.84 4.84 0.29
CA ASN A 247 -28.27 4.88 0.62
C ASN A 247 -28.74 3.51 1.14
N LYS A 248 -29.44 3.50 2.28
CA LYS A 248 -29.88 2.27 2.96
C LYS A 248 -30.68 1.34 2.03
N ASP A 249 -31.47 1.90 1.10
CA ASP A 249 -32.30 1.17 0.15
C ASP A 249 -31.54 0.52 -1.02
N THR A 250 -30.31 0.98 -1.31
CA THR A 250 -29.52 0.53 -2.47
C THR A 250 -28.39 -0.42 -2.08
N LEU A 251 -28.36 -0.84 -0.82
CA LEU A 251 -27.36 -1.75 -0.30
C LEU A 251 -27.49 -3.14 -0.92
N VAL A 252 -26.36 -3.68 -1.38
CA VAL A 252 -26.25 -4.99 -2.01
C VAL A 252 -25.80 -6.01 -0.96
N PRO A 253 -26.63 -7.00 -0.61
CA PRO A 253 -26.21 -8.08 0.28
C PRO A 253 -25.19 -8.97 -0.42
N LEU A 254 -24.10 -9.29 0.28
CA LEU A 254 -23.09 -10.25 -0.17
C LEU A 254 -23.58 -11.70 0.04
N THR A 255 -24.78 -12.02 -0.48
CA THR A 255 -25.40 -13.35 -0.46
C THR A 255 -25.30 -14.00 -1.83
N ASP A 256 -24.96 -15.29 -1.88
CA ASP A 256 -24.93 -16.11 -3.11
C ASP A 256 -24.08 -15.53 -4.25
N ILE A 257 -23.09 -14.68 -3.91
CA ILE A 257 -22.13 -14.16 -4.85
C ILE A 257 -21.11 -15.25 -5.14
N ASP A 258 -20.84 -15.45 -6.44
CA ASP A 258 -19.73 -16.29 -6.90
C ASP A 258 -18.43 -15.90 -6.19
N ILE A 259 -17.80 -16.89 -5.54
CA ILE A 259 -16.56 -16.73 -4.78
C ILE A 259 -15.48 -16.03 -5.60
N MET A 260 -15.41 -16.30 -6.91
CA MET A 260 -14.45 -15.64 -7.80
C MET A 260 -14.69 -14.13 -7.89
N LYS A 261 -15.95 -13.71 -8.06
CA LYS A 261 -16.33 -12.29 -8.15
C LYS A 261 -16.13 -11.57 -6.83
N LEU A 262 -16.45 -12.25 -5.73
CA LEU A 262 -16.22 -11.73 -4.39
C LEU A 262 -14.72 -11.49 -4.17
N ASN A 263 -13.86 -12.48 -4.42
CA ASN A 263 -12.42 -12.32 -4.26
C ASN A 263 -11.87 -11.19 -5.15
N SER A 264 -12.35 -11.03 -6.39
CA SER A 264 -11.95 -9.91 -7.24
C SER A 264 -12.29 -8.54 -6.65
N LEU A 265 -13.40 -8.40 -5.90
CA LEU A 265 -13.72 -7.17 -5.18
C LEU A 265 -12.71 -6.92 -4.04
N PHE A 266 -12.42 -7.94 -3.23
CA PHE A 266 -11.43 -7.83 -2.15
C PHE A 266 -10.06 -7.41 -2.69
N ASP A 267 -9.60 -8.10 -3.73
CA ASP A 267 -8.31 -7.83 -4.36
C ASP A 267 -8.27 -6.41 -4.95
N LEU A 268 -9.34 -5.97 -5.62
CA LEU A 268 -9.44 -4.61 -6.15
C LEU A 268 -9.33 -3.56 -5.03
N VAL A 269 -10.10 -3.71 -3.95
CA VAL A 269 -10.10 -2.74 -2.84
C VAL A 269 -8.71 -2.69 -2.21
N GLU A 270 -8.07 -3.83 -1.95
CA GLU A 270 -6.71 -3.88 -1.43
C GLU A 270 -5.71 -3.19 -2.38
N ASP A 271 -5.87 -3.40 -3.69
CA ASP A 271 -5.00 -2.81 -4.71
C ASP A 271 -5.23 -1.32 -4.96
N LEU A 272 -6.41 -0.80 -4.64
CA LEU A 272 -6.72 0.62 -4.65
C LEU A 272 -6.10 1.32 -3.45
N GLN A 273 -6.14 0.73 -2.26
CA GLN A 273 -5.47 1.27 -1.07
C GLN A 273 -3.95 1.39 -1.21
N LYS A 274 -3.34 0.57 -2.06
CA LYS A 274 -1.90 0.66 -2.38
C LYS A 274 -1.57 1.86 -3.27
N VAL A 275 -2.57 2.48 -3.91
CA VAL A 275 -2.39 3.64 -4.77
C VAL A 275 -2.35 4.90 -3.92
N ASN A 276 -1.23 5.61 -3.95
CA ASN A 276 -1.03 6.81 -3.10
C ASN A 276 -1.98 7.98 -3.41
N ASP A 277 -2.63 7.96 -4.57
CA ASP A 277 -3.58 9.00 -4.98
C ASP A 277 -4.98 8.74 -4.42
N VAL A 278 -5.29 7.52 -3.96
CA VAL A 278 -6.60 7.15 -3.42
C VAL A 278 -6.66 7.56 -1.95
N GLN A 279 -7.72 8.29 -1.59
CA GLN A 279 -8.00 8.74 -0.22
C GLN A 279 -9.06 7.89 0.48
N GLY A 280 -10.01 7.34 -0.29
CA GLY A 280 -11.07 6.50 0.27
C GLY A 280 -11.82 5.73 -0.81
N VAL A 281 -12.26 4.53 -0.47
CA VAL A 281 -13.01 3.63 -1.36
C VAL A 281 -14.32 3.22 -0.71
N TYR A 282 -15.43 3.78 -1.16
CA TYR A 282 -16.74 3.52 -0.59
C TYR A 282 -17.52 2.53 -1.45
N ALA A 283 -18.28 1.64 -0.82
CA ALA A 283 -19.10 0.64 -1.50
C ALA A 283 -20.48 0.48 -0.86
N ASN A 284 -21.51 0.21 -1.67
CA ASN A 284 -22.87 -0.03 -1.19
C ASN A 284 -23.10 -1.51 -0.82
N VAL A 285 -22.29 -2.07 0.08
CA VAL A 285 -22.36 -3.50 0.44
C VAL A 285 -22.93 -3.74 1.84
N THR A 286 -23.61 -4.86 2.03
CA THR A 286 -23.99 -5.39 3.35
C THR A 286 -23.52 -6.82 3.54
N GLN A 287 -23.31 -7.23 4.79
CA GLN A 287 -22.63 -8.48 5.15
C GLN A 287 -23.24 -9.73 4.50
N GLY A 288 -24.57 -9.83 4.41
CA GLY A 288 -25.23 -11.02 3.86
C GLY A 288 -24.85 -12.30 4.63
N ASN A 289 -24.42 -13.34 3.90
CA ASN A 289 -23.98 -14.63 4.46
C ASN A 289 -22.47 -14.72 4.65
N LEU A 290 -21.75 -13.59 4.58
CA LEU A 290 -20.31 -13.56 4.75
C LEU A 290 -19.92 -13.73 6.22
N SER A 291 -18.89 -14.54 6.48
CA SER A 291 -18.29 -14.69 7.81
C SER A 291 -17.84 -13.33 8.37
N ASP A 292 -18.03 -13.12 9.68
CA ASP A 292 -17.68 -11.88 10.39
C ASP A 292 -16.22 -11.44 10.17
N GLU A 293 -15.29 -12.39 10.08
CA GLU A 293 -13.87 -12.12 9.83
C GLU A 293 -13.65 -11.43 8.47
N ARG A 294 -14.16 -12.02 7.39
CA ARG A 294 -14.04 -11.47 6.02
C ARG A 294 -14.80 -10.16 5.87
N TRP A 295 -15.92 -10.01 6.58
CA TRP A 295 -16.66 -8.76 6.60
C TRP A 295 -15.87 -7.63 7.26
N THR A 296 -15.22 -7.93 8.39
CA THR A 296 -14.38 -6.97 9.11
C THR A 296 -13.18 -6.55 8.26
N GLU A 297 -12.55 -7.49 7.55
CA GLU A 297 -11.48 -7.21 6.59
C GLU A 297 -11.93 -6.26 5.48
N LEU A 298 -13.07 -6.55 4.84
CA LEU A 298 -13.63 -5.71 3.77
C LEU A 298 -13.96 -4.30 4.28
N LYS A 299 -14.65 -4.21 5.42
CA LYS A 299 -15.01 -2.93 6.06
C LYS A 299 -13.81 -2.10 6.44
N GLY A 300 -12.75 -2.74 6.94
CA GLY A 300 -11.48 -2.08 7.25
C GLY A 300 -10.85 -1.46 6.01
N ASN A 301 -11.08 -2.05 4.84
CA ASN A 301 -10.51 -1.53 3.60
C ASN A 301 -11.40 -0.49 2.87
N LEU A 302 -12.72 -0.53 3.09
CA LEU A 302 -13.70 0.38 2.46
C LEU A 302 -13.91 1.71 3.21
N ASN A 303 -13.25 1.92 4.36
CA ASN A 303 -13.43 3.11 5.19
C ASN A 303 -12.09 3.71 5.65
N ALA A 304 -11.02 3.43 4.89
CA ALA A 304 -9.66 3.85 5.21
C ALA A 304 -9.12 4.81 4.15
#